data_AF-A0A3N5MDI9-F1
#
_entry.id   AF-A0A3N5MDI9-F1
#
_cell.length_a   1.000
_cell.length_b   1.000
_cell.length_c   1.000
_cell.angle_alpha   90.00
_cell.angle_beta   90.00
_cell.angle_gamma   90.00
#
_symmetry.space_group_name_H-M   'P 1'
#
loop_
_entity.id
_entity.type
_entity.pdbx_description
1 polymer ?
#
loop_
_entity_poly.entity_id
_entity_poly.type
_entity_poly.pdbx_seq_one_letter_code
_entity_poly.pdbx_strand_id
1 'polypeptide(L)'
;NTNKLLWSDNHYMGGKTGYTNQARHCFVCAGERESETIIVALLGAPSRDLLWKETEALMAFGERVLNNLEEPVVYITKYDYDISQLKKASYTKKSRITKKSRIKKSKKKRRL
;
A
#
# COMPACT_ATOMS: atom_id res chain seq x y z
N ASN A 1 11.61 -4.79 0.36
CA ASN A 1 10.28 -4.52 -0.22
C ASN A 1 9.35 -5.65 0.23
N THR A 2 8.21 -5.37 0.87
CA THR A 2 7.25 -6.38 1.39
C THR A 2 6.23 -6.85 0.35
N ASN A 3 6.33 -6.35 -0.88
CA ASN A 3 5.50 -6.79 -1.98
C ASN A 3 6.06 -8.11 -2.56
N LYS A 4 5.39 -9.23 -2.25
CA LYS A 4 5.80 -10.56 -2.73
C LYS A 4 5.45 -10.77 -4.22
N LEU A 5 4.47 -10.03 -4.76
CA LEU A 5 4.07 -10.10 -6.18
C LEU A 5 5.14 -9.60 -7.16
N LEU A 6 6.12 -8.82 -6.69
CA LEU A 6 7.25 -8.42 -7.53
C LEU A 6 8.19 -9.57 -7.89
N TRP A 7 8.05 -10.74 -7.24
CA TRP A 7 8.97 -11.86 -7.37
C TRP A 7 8.33 -13.11 -8.00
N SER A 8 7.00 -13.13 -8.15
CA SER A 8 6.27 -14.30 -8.67
C SER A 8 5.92 -14.19 -10.15
N ASP A 9 5.64 -12.99 -10.68
CA ASP A 9 5.30 -12.82 -12.10
C ASP A 9 5.85 -11.51 -12.69
N ASN A 10 6.51 -11.63 -13.85
CA ASN A 10 7.18 -10.57 -14.60
C ASN A 10 6.26 -9.47 -15.18
N HIS A 11 4.99 -9.37 -14.75
CA HIS A 11 3.99 -8.47 -15.34
C HIS A 11 3.39 -7.45 -14.36
N TYR A 12 3.83 -7.45 -13.11
CA TYR A 12 3.40 -6.46 -12.12
C TYR A 12 4.33 -5.25 -12.13
N MET A 13 3.85 -4.10 -12.63
CA MET A 13 4.63 -2.86 -12.73
C MET A 13 4.92 -2.22 -11.36
N GLY A 14 4.10 -2.53 -10.35
CA GLY A 14 4.30 -2.04 -8.99
C GLY A 14 3.00 -2.00 -8.18
N GLY A 15 3.12 -1.71 -6.90
CA GLY A 15 1.97 -1.60 -6.02
C GLY A 15 2.33 -1.18 -4.60
N LYS A 16 1.30 -0.80 -3.84
CA LYS A 16 1.43 -0.36 -2.45
C LYS A 16 0.58 -1.23 -1.54
N THR A 17 1.23 -1.79 -0.53
CA THR A 17 0.57 -2.47 0.59
C THR A 17 0.28 -1.49 1.73
N GLY A 18 -0.82 -1.74 2.45
CA GLY A 18 -1.22 -1.04 3.66
C GLY A 18 -1.76 -2.02 4.70
N TYR A 19 -1.52 -1.73 5.97
CA TYR A 19 -2.13 -2.47 7.08
C TYR A 19 -2.34 -1.57 8.30
N THR A 20 -3.55 -1.63 8.84
CA THR A 20 -3.86 -1.21 10.21
C THR A 20 -4.82 -2.21 10.82
N ASN A 21 -4.97 -2.22 12.14
CA ASN A 21 -5.93 -3.14 12.78
C ASN A 21 -7.37 -2.91 12.33
N GLN A 22 -7.74 -1.66 12.03
CA GLN A 22 -9.09 -1.30 11.56
C GLN A 22 -9.29 -1.56 10.07
N ALA A 23 -8.33 -1.17 9.22
CA ALA A 23 -8.43 -1.32 7.76
C ALA A 23 -8.05 -2.72 7.26
N ARG A 24 -7.48 -3.56 8.12
CA ARG A 24 -6.93 -4.88 7.78
C ARG A 24 -5.91 -4.78 6.64
N HIS A 25 -5.73 -5.82 5.83
CA HIS A 25 -4.77 -5.83 4.74
C HIS A 25 -5.35 -5.15 3.49
N CYS A 26 -4.65 -4.15 2.98
CA CYS A 26 -4.99 -3.44 1.76
C CYS A 26 -3.85 -3.52 0.75
N PHE A 27 -4.18 -3.56 -0.53
CA PHE A 27 -3.22 -3.54 -1.62
C PHE A 27 -3.82 -2.90 -2.87
N VAL A 28 -3.02 -2.02 -3.49
CA VAL A 28 -3.33 -1.44 -4.80
C VAL A 28 -2.15 -1.70 -5.71
N CYS A 29 -2.38 -2.25 -6.89
CA CYS A 29 -1.34 -2.50 -7.89
C CYS A 29 -1.83 -2.22 -9.31
N ALA A 30 -0.87 -2.04 -10.19
CA ALA A 30 -1.08 -2.04 -11.62
C ALA A 30 -0.24 -3.18 -12.25
N GLY A 31 -0.83 -3.86 -13.22
CA GLY A 31 -0.11 -4.80 -14.09
C GLY A 31 -0.50 -4.59 -15.54
N GLU A 32 0.41 -4.94 -16.44
CA GLU A 32 0.24 -4.76 -17.88
C GLU A 32 0.00 -6.12 -18.54
N ARG A 33 -1.00 -6.18 -19.42
CA ARG A 33 -1.38 -7.35 -20.21
C ARG A 33 -1.71 -6.87 -21.62
N GLU A 34 -1.01 -7.39 -22.63
CA GLU A 34 -1.29 -7.10 -24.06
C GLU A 34 -1.42 -5.60 -24.38
N SER A 35 -0.54 -4.76 -23.81
CA SER A 35 -0.55 -3.28 -23.91
C SER A 35 -1.71 -2.56 -23.22
N GLU A 36 -2.55 -3.27 -22.48
CA GLU A 36 -3.57 -2.71 -21.61
C GLU A 36 -3.12 -2.74 -20.14
N THR A 37 -3.54 -1.73 -19.38
CA THR A 37 -3.22 -1.62 -17.95
C THR A 37 -4.40 -2.01 -17.09
N ILE A 38 -4.22 -3.04 -16.26
CA ILE A 38 -5.21 -3.46 -15.26
C ILE A 38 -4.79 -2.91 -13.89
N ILE A 39 -5.71 -2.22 -13.22
CA ILE A 39 -5.52 -1.72 -11.86
C ILE A 39 -6.41 -2.50 -10.91
N VAL A 40 -5.82 -3.09 -9.87
CA VAL A 40 -6.55 -3.78 -8.80
C VAL A 40 -6.40 -3.00 -7.51
N ALA A 41 -7.53 -2.72 -6.87
CA ALA A 41 -7.60 -2.12 -5.54
C ALA A 41 -8.38 -3.05 -4.60
N LEU A 42 -7.65 -3.74 -3.72
CA LEU A 42 -8.21 -4.66 -2.73
C LEU A 42 -8.07 -4.06 -1.34
N LEU A 43 -9.21 -3.92 -0.64
CA LEU A 43 -9.29 -3.32 0.69
C LEU A 43 -9.88 -4.32 1.68
N GLY A 44 -9.40 -4.31 2.93
CA GLY A 44 -10.05 -5.04 4.02
C GLY A 44 -9.76 -6.55 4.10
N ALA A 45 -8.76 -7.08 3.40
CA ALA A 45 -8.50 -8.53 3.41
C ALA A 45 -8.16 -9.03 4.83
N PRO A 46 -8.75 -10.15 5.29
CA PRO A 46 -8.57 -10.67 6.64
C PRO A 46 -7.14 -11.18 6.89
N SER A 47 -6.47 -11.70 5.86
CA SER A 47 -5.09 -12.18 5.90
C SER A 47 -4.30 -11.71 4.68
N ARG A 48 -2.96 -11.74 4.81
CA ARG A 48 -2.07 -11.36 3.70
C ARG A 48 -2.10 -12.37 2.56
N ASP A 49 -2.26 -13.66 2.86
CA ASP A 49 -2.26 -14.71 1.83
C ASP A 49 -3.54 -14.66 1.00
N LEU A 50 -4.69 -14.40 1.63
CA LEU A 50 -5.94 -14.19 0.89
C LEU A 50 -5.87 -12.94 0.02
N LEU A 51 -5.27 -11.86 0.52
CA LEU A 51 -5.05 -10.65 -0.28
C LEU A 51 -4.31 -10.95 -1.59
N TRP A 52 -3.24 -11.75 -1.54
CA TRP A 52 -2.49 -12.08 -2.75
C TRP A 52 -3.30 -12.95 -3.71
N LYS A 53 -3.94 -14.00 -3.20
CA LYS A 53 -4.80 -14.89 -4.01
C LYS A 53 -5.94 -14.14 -4.70
N GLU A 54 -6.63 -13.27 -3.99
CA GLU A 54 -7.74 -12.48 -4.53
C GLU A 54 -7.23 -11.43 -5.53
N THR A 55 -6.04 -10.86 -5.31
CA THR A 55 -5.43 -9.93 -6.28
C THR A 55 -5.14 -10.64 -7.60
N GLU A 56 -4.54 -11.83 -7.56
CA GLU A 56 -4.28 -12.65 -8.75
C GLU A 56 -5.58 -13.01 -9.48
N ALA A 57 -6.63 -13.38 -8.73
CA ALA A 57 -7.93 -13.69 -9.30
C ALA A 57 -8.57 -12.46 -9.98
N LEU A 58 -8.49 -11.28 -9.38
CA LEU A 58 -9.01 -10.03 -9.96
C LEU A 58 -8.23 -9.59 -11.21
N MET A 59 -6.91 -9.77 -11.23
CA MET A 59 -6.11 -9.51 -12.43
C MET A 59 -6.52 -10.43 -13.57
N ALA A 60 -6.64 -11.74 -13.30
CA ALA A 60 -7.07 -12.72 -14.29
C ALA A 60 -8.51 -12.45 -14.77
N PHE A 61 -9.40 -11.98 -13.89
CA PHE A 61 -10.74 -11.55 -14.26
C PHE A 61 -10.70 -10.33 -15.19
N GLY A 62 -9.92 -9.30 -14.85
CA GLY A 62 -9.74 -8.12 -15.70
C GLY A 62 -9.23 -8.48 -17.09
N GLU A 63 -8.28 -9.42 -17.18
CA GLU A 63 -7.75 -9.93 -18.45
C GLU A 63 -8.84 -10.62 -19.28
N ARG A 64 -9.69 -11.47 -18.67
CA ARG A 64 -10.82 -12.09 -19.38
C ARG A 64 -11.84 -11.07 -19.87
N VAL A 65 -12.12 -10.02 -19.09
CA VAL A 65 -13.02 -8.94 -19.49
C VAL A 65 -12.46 -8.16 -20.67
N LEU A 66 -11.17 -7.78 -20.64
CA LEU A 66 -10.51 -7.10 -21.76
C LEU A 66 -10.53 -7.92 -23.05
N ASN A 67 -10.41 -9.25 -22.91
CA ASN A 67 -10.45 -10.19 -24.03
C ASN A 67 -11.87 -10.56 -24.48
N ASN A 68 -12.91 -9.89 -23.97
CA ASN A 68 -14.33 -10.16 -24.27
C ASN A 68 -14.76 -11.61 -23.96
N LEU A 69 -14.12 -12.25 -22.97
CA LEU A 69 -14.44 -13.61 -22.53
C LEU A 69 -15.41 -13.64 -21.34
N GLU A 70 -15.51 -12.53 -20.59
CA GLU A 70 -16.46 -12.31 -19.50
C GLU A 70 -16.99 -10.87 -19.55
N GLU A 71 -18.24 -10.67 -19.13
CA GLU A 71 -18.85 -9.34 -19.04
C GLU A 71 -18.37 -8.58 -17.78
N PRO A 72 -18.16 -7.26 -17.85
CA PRO A 72 -17.81 -6.46 -16.68
C PRO A 72 -18.97 -6.41 -15.68
N VAL A 73 -18.66 -6.57 -14.39
CA VAL A 73 -19.68 -6.55 -13.32
C VAL A 73 -19.48 -5.35 -12.41
N VAL A 74 -20.56 -4.63 -12.11
CA VAL A 74 -20.56 -3.47 -11.21
C VAL A 74 -21.50 -3.73 -10.02
N TYR A 75 -20.93 -3.83 -8.83
CA TYR A 75 -21.68 -3.92 -7.57
C TYR A 75 -21.60 -2.59 -6.82
N ILE A 76 -22.74 -1.90 -6.68
CA ILE A 76 -22.83 -0.67 -5.88
C ILE A 76 -23.32 -1.05 -4.48
N THR A 77 -22.44 -0.94 -3.48
CA THR A 77 -22.83 -1.09 -2.08
C THR A 77 -23.01 0.30 -1.45
N LYS A 78 -24.05 0.44 -0.63
CA LYS A 78 -24.25 1.64 0.20
C LYS A 78 -23.63 1.36 1.55
N TYR A 79 -22.78 2.28 2.02
CA TYR A 79 -22.28 2.25 3.39
C TYR A 79 -22.79 3.50 4.10
N ASP A 80 -23.60 3.32 5.13
CA ASP A 80 -24.09 4.40 5.98
C ASP A 80 -22.99 4.77 6.99
N TYR A 81 -22.00 5.55 6.55
CA TYR A 81 -21.02 6.13 7.46
C TYR A 81 -21.74 7.19 8.31
N ASP A 82 -21.79 6.99 9.62
CA ASP A 82 -22.14 8.06 10.56
C ASP A 82 -21.05 9.15 10.50
N ILE A 83 -21.34 10.22 9.76
CA ILE A 83 -20.45 11.35 9.51
C ILE A 83 -19.96 11.98 10.83
N SER A 84 -20.70 11.84 11.93
CA SER A 84 -20.32 12.36 13.25
C SER A 84 -19.06 11.68 13.83
N GLN A 85 -18.73 10.47 13.38
CA GLN A 85 -17.58 9.71 13.88
C GLN A 85 -16.30 9.88 13.04
N LEU A 86 -16.35 10.67 11.96
CA LEU A 86 -15.17 10.96 11.12
C LEU A 86 -14.16 11.82 11.87
N LYS A 87 -13.23 11.18 12.58
CA LYS A 87 -12.06 11.86 13.17
C LYS A 87 -11.07 12.17 12.06
N LYS A 88 -10.78 13.47 11.86
CA LYS A 88 -9.71 13.91 10.95
C LYS A 88 -8.39 13.28 11.38
N ALA A 89 -7.64 12.74 10.42
CA ALA A 89 -6.33 12.17 10.67
C ALA A 89 -5.39 13.24 11.27
N SER A 90 -4.92 13.03 12.50
CA SER A 90 -3.95 13.92 13.14
C SER A 90 -2.54 13.54 12.68
N TYR A 91 -2.12 14.01 11.51
CA TYR A 91 -0.72 13.94 11.13
C TYR A 91 0.09 14.89 12.02
N THR A 92 0.69 14.38 13.09
CA THR A 92 1.68 15.16 13.86
C THR A 92 3.00 15.12 13.11
N LYS A 93 3.38 16.25 12.50
CA LYS A 93 4.70 16.45 11.90
C LYS A 93 5.73 16.44 13.03
N LYS A 94 6.35 15.30 13.32
CA LYS A 94 7.56 15.25 14.17
C LYS A 94 8.71 15.84 13.36
N SER A 95 8.85 17.16 13.36
CA SER A 95 10.10 17.80 12.96
C SER A 95 11.18 17.40 13.98
N ARG A 96 12.08 16.47 13.63
CA ARG A 96 13.29 16.24 14.41
C ARG A 96 14.16 17.49 14.30
N ILE A 97 14.08 18.39 15.28
CA ILE A 97 15.11 19.41 15.49
C ILE A 97 16.34 18.66 15.99
N THR A 98 17.29 18.36 15.10
CA THR A 98 18.62 17.90 15.49
C THR A 98 19.32 19.02 16.26
N LYS A 99 19.34 18.96 17.60
CA LYS A 99 20.21 19.82 18.41
C LYS A 99 21.66 19.48 18.05
N LYS A 100 22.31 20.33 17.25
CA LYS A 100 23.77 20.31 17.05
C LYS A 100 24.43 20.45 18.42
N SER A 101 25.00 19.37 18.94
CA SER A 101 25.84 19.41 20.13
C SER A 101 27.10 20.22 19.80
N ARG A 102 27.25 21.39 20.42
CA ARG A 102 28.49 22.18 20.41
C ARG A 102 29.63 21.31 20.95
N ILE A 103 30.61 21.00 20.10
CA ILE A 103 31.88 20.42 20.51
C ILE A 103 32.55 21.42 21.47
N LYS A 104 32.60 21.08 22.76
CA LYS A 104 33.43 21.80 23.74
C LYS A 104 34.89 21.40 23.49
N LYS A 105 35.69 22.27 22.87
CA LYS A 105 37.16 22.17 22.91
C LYS A 105 37.62 22.49 24.34
N SER A 106 37.83 21.48 25.17
CA SER A 106 38.55 21.65 26.43
C SER A 106 40.06 21.59 26.16
N LYS A 107 40.74 22.73 26.33
CA LYS A 107 42.19 22.81 26.51
C LYS A 107 42.60 21.92 27.69
N LYS A 108 43.56 21.01 27.54
CA LYS A 108 44.32 20.48 28.68
C LYS A 108 45.82 20.54 28.40
N LYS A 109 46.50 20.97 29.45
CA LYS A 109 47.84 21.55 29.58
C LYS A 109 48.88 20.43 29.79
N ARG A 110 50.13 20.72 29.40
CA ARG A 110 51.37 19.92 29.46
C ARG A 110 51.70 19.25 30.81
N ARG A 111 52.58 18.23 30.71
CA ARG A 111 53.56 17.60 31.65
C ARG A 111 53.28 16.10 31.81
N LEU A 112 54.24 15.19 31.75
CA LEU A 112 55.68 15.23 32.07
C LEU A 112 56.56 14.84 30.88
#